data_AF-A0A3M8BCI4-F1
#
_entry.id   AF-A0A3M8BCI4-F1
#
_cell.length_a   1.000
_cell.length_b   1.000
_cell.length_c   1.000
_cell.angle_alpha   90.00
_cell.angle_beta   90.00
_cell.angle_gamma   90.00
#
_symmetry.space_group_name_H-M   'P 1'
#
loop_
_entity.id
_entity.type
_entity.pdbx_description
1 polymer ?
#
loop_
_entity_poly.entity_id
_entity_poly.type
_entity_poly.pdbx_seq_one_letter_code
_entity_poly.pdbx_strand_id
1 'polypeptide(L)'
;MRELWDGRTPDGGKALESFAVGAALGGVFSVGTSWLAKGAERVSGALKRGASSKVEGTGQGVGIGSRTVEESLEKINEIRKANKIGGKRNIAFAEYEINGSTGEIIGVSGKAERAGTAGVPNQRKFETITTPDGNPRTLDAEVKILEELASQLSSNASGKVHLFSELPFCQSCLGVIKQFKEQFPNVEVIISHGPSKSR
;
A
#
# COMPACT_ATOMS: atom_id res chain seq x y z
N MET A 1 -47.49 1.02 -53.29
CA MET A 1 -48.53 2.03 -53.59
C MET A 1 -48.31 3.21 -52.66
N ARG A 2 -48.18 4.44 -53.20
CA ARG A 2 -48.26 5.77 -52.52
C ARG A 2 -47.17 6.02 -51.44
N GLU A 3 -46.30 7.05 -51.45
CA GLU A 3 -46.39 8.49 -51.84
C GLU A 3 -47.38 9.30 -50.96
N LEU A 4 -47.17 10.54 -50.47
CA LEU A 4 -46.13 11.58 -50.69
C LEU A 4 -46.26 12.73 -49.62
N TRP A 5 -45.28 13.67 -49.52
CA TRP A 5 -45.30 15.00 -48.82
C TRP A 5 -45.36 15.01 -47.26
N ASP A 6 -44.91 16.01 -46.46
CA ASP A 6 -44.29 17.36 -46.61
C ASP A 6 -43.39 17.66 -45.36
N GLY A 7 -42.38 18.56 -45.31
CA GLY A 7 -41.70 19.32 -46.37
C GLY A 7 -40.89 20.60 -46.01
N ARG A 8 -40.87 21.14 -44.77
CA ARG A 8 -40.34 22.51 -44.48
C ARG A 8 -39.25 22.70 -43.40
N THR A 9 -38.15 23.33 -43.80
CA THR A 9 -37.34 24.35 -43.08
C THR A 9 -37.76 25.77 -43.61
N PRO A 10 -37.25 26.96 -43.20
CA PRO A 10 -35.94 27.29 -42.58
C PRO A 10 -35.87 28.48 -41.58
N ASP A 11 -34.63 28.92 -41.30
CA ASP A 11 -34.14 30.26 -40.88
C ASP A 11 -34.04 30.70 -39.39
N GLY A 12 -32.94 31.41 -39.07
CA GLY A 12 -32.93 32.46 -38.02
C GLY A 12 -31.67 32.70 -37.14
N GLY A 13 -30.59 33.32 -37.65
CA GLY A 13 -29.57 34.09 -36.88
C GLY A 13 -28.54 33.31 -35.99
N LYS A 14 -27.23 33.59 -35.86
CA LYS A 14 -26.30 34.77 -36.00
C LYS A 14 -26.06 35.60 -34.72
N ALA A 15 -24.84 36.16 -34.62
CA ALA A 15 -24.17 36.88 -33.50
C ALA A 15 -23.70 35.96 -32.34
N LEU A 16 -22.41 35.79 -31.99
CA LEU A 16 -21.14 36.53 -32.23
C LEU A 16 -20.95 37.81 -31.39
N GLU A 17 -19.81 37.88 -30.68
CA GLU A 17 -19.18 39.01 -29.94
C GLU A 17 -20.03 39.79 -28.91
N SER A 18 -19.57 40.01 -27.68
CA SER A 18 -18.53 41.03 -27.44
C SER A 18 -17.90 40.99 -26.03
N PHE A 19 -16.61 41.28 -26.02
CA PHE A 19 -15.76 41.84 -24.96
C PHE A 19 -16.44 42.47 -23.72
N ALA A 20 -15.89 42.14 -22.55
CA ALA A 20 -15.85 43.05 -21.39
C ALA A 20 -14.40 43.11 -20.87
N VAL A 21 -13.82 44.32 -20.87
CA VAL A 21 -12.47 44.62 -20.37
C VAL A 21 -12.57 45.43 -19.07
N GLY A 22 -11.81 45.01 -18.06
CA GLY A 22 -11.55 45.72 -16.80
C GLY A 22 -10.76 44.77 -15.88
N ALA A 23 -9.49 44.98 -15.57
CA ALA A 23 -8.88 46.08 -14.80
C ALA A 23 -9.49 46.21 -13.39
N ALA A 24 -8.75 46.29 -12.28
CA ALA A 24 -7.32 46.07 -12.00
C ALA A 24 -7.15 45.98 -10.46
N LEU A 25 -5.90 45.93 -9.95
CA LEU A 25 -5.53 45.99 -8.52
C LEU A 25 -5.91 44.70 -7.73
N GLY A 26 -5.08 44.13 -6.87
CA GLY A 26 -3.86 44.63 -6.21
C GLY A 26 -4.05 44.49 -4.70
N GLY A 27 -3.49 43.45 -4.08
CA GLY A 27 -3.69 43.17 -2.65
C GLY A 27 -2.84 42.00 -2.14
N VAL A 28 -2.23 42.17 -0.98
CA VAL A 28 -1.16 41.32 -0.42
C VAL A 28 -1.70 40.48 0.75
N PHE A 29 -1.16 39.26 0.87
CA PHE A 29 -1.08 38.36 2.04
C PHE A 29 -2.03 38.58 3.24
N SER A 30 -2.69 37.50 3.67
CA SER A 30 -2.95 37.28 5.10
C SER A 30 -2.68 35.83 5.48
N VAL A 31 -1.90 35.65 6.55
CA VAL A 31 -1.52 34.35 7.12
C VAL A 31 -2.27 34.16 8.43
N GLY A 32 -2.85 32.97 8.62
CA GLY A 32 -2.89 32.32 9.94
C GLY A 32 -4.21 32.28 10.70
N THR A 33 -4.24 31.32 11.63
CA THR A 33 -5.30 30.98 12.61
C THR A 33 -6.62 30.42 12.06
N SER A 34 -7.39 29.65 12.83
CA SER A 34 -7.05 28.57 13.78
C SER A 34 -8.33 27.76 14.06
N TRP A 35 -8.17 26.55 14.58
CA TRP A 35 -9.22 25.65 15.04
C TRP A 35 -10.45 26.29 15.71
N LEU A 36 -11.65 25.88 15.29
CA LEU A 36 -12.86 25.83 16.11
C LEU A 36 -13.73 24.64 15.68
N ALA A 37 -14.09 23.78 16.63
CA ALA A 37 -14.95 22.61 16.41
C ALA A 37 -16.36 22.85 16.97
N LYS A 38 -17.38 22.13 16.46
CA LYS A 38 -18.42 21.38 17.21
C LYS A 38 -19.77 21.19 16.46
N GLY A 39 -20.12 19.93 16.18
CA GLY A 39 -21.49 19.41 16.42
C GLY A 39 -22.45 19.15 15.24
N ALA A 40 -22.89 17.89 15.11
CA ALA A 40 -24.11 17.36 14.43
C ALA A 40 -24.22 17.58 12.89
N GLU A 41 -24.96 16.78 12.10
CA GLU A 41 -25.86 15.64 12.36
C GLU A 41 -25.74 14.56 11.25
N ARG A 42 -26.47 13.44 11.37
CA ARG A 42 -26.42 12.26 10.48
C ARG A 42 -27.25 12.45 9.20
N VAL A 43 -26.75 12.01 8.05
CA VAL A 43 -27.57 11.47 6.94
C VAL A 43 -26.88 10.29 6.25
N SER A 44 -27.67 9.35 5.75
CA SER A 44 -27.21 8.06 5.22
C SER A 44 -26.59 8.13 3.81
N GLY A 45 -25.49 7.39 3.64
CA GLY A 45 -25.28 6.43 2.56
C GLY A 45 -25.50 6.87 1.10
N ALA A 46 -24.40 7.22 0.42
CA ALA A 46 -24.23 6.94 -1.01
C ALA A 46 -22.76 6.65 -1.33
N LEU A 47 -22.51 5.42 -1.76
CA LEU A 47 -21.20 4.84 -2.10
C LEU A 47 -20.41 5.67 -3.13
N LYS A 48 -19.28 6.29 -2.74
CA LYS A 48 -18.25 6.75 -3.69
C LYS A 48 -16.87 6.94 -3.06
N ARG A 49 -15.86 6.35 -3.69
CA ARG A 49 -14.40 6.53 -3.53
C ARG A 49 -13.74 5.93 -2.29
N GLY A 50 -12.80 5.03 -2.54
CA GLY A 50 -11.54 4.85 -1.80
C GLY A 50 -10.45 4.72 -2.86
N ALA A 51 -9.92 5.82 -3.41
CA ALA A 51 -8.85 6.60 -2.78
C ALA A 51 -7.63 5.71 -2.49
N SER A 52 -6.81 5.52 -3.54
CA SER A 52 -5.44 5.03 -3.38
C SER A 52 -4.73 5.92 -2.36
N SER A 53 -4.29 5.35 -1.24
CA SER A 53 -3.43 6.07 -0.30
C SER A 53 -2.09 6.34 -0.99
N LYS A 54 -1.98 7.53 -1.57
CA LYS A 54 -0.71 8.08 -1.99
C LYS A 54 0.13 8.34 -0.74
N VAL A 55 1.00 7.39 -0.41
CA VAL A 55 1.96 7.55 0.67
C VAL A 55 2.98 8.59 0.22
N GLU A 56 2.94 9.78 0.81
CA GLU A 56 3.99 10.79 0.63
C GLU A 56 5.21 10.37 1.46
N GLY A 57 6.12 9.63 0.84
CA GLY A 57 7.41 9.28 1.43
C GLY A 57 8.30 10.51 1.55
N THR A 58 8.34 11.12 2.74
CA THR A 58 9.40 12.08 3.10
C THR A 58 10.74 11.35 3.14
N GLY A 59 11.57 11.58 2.12
CA GLY A 59 12.81 10.82 1.92
C GLY A 59 13.88 11.09 2.98
N GLN A 60 14.26 10.05 3.70
CA GLN A 60 15.63 9.87 4.18
C GLN A 60 16.16 8.56 3.58
N GLY A 61 17.12 8.69 2.67
CA GLY A 61 17.73 7.56 1.96
C GLY A 61 18.65 6.75 2.86
N VAL A 62 18.07 5.94 3.75
CA VAL A 62 18.79 4.83 4.38
C VAL A 62 18.91 3.74 3.31
N GLY A 63 20.14 3.44 2.89
CA GLY A 63 20.39 2.42 1.87
C GLY A 63 19.77 1.08 2.26
N ILE A 64 18.98 0.49 1.37
CA ILE A 64 18.23 -0.73 1.67
C ILE A 64 19.19 -1.88 1.96
N GLY A 65 19.03 -2.47 3.15
CA GLY A 65 19.92 -3.50 3.69
C GLY A 65 21.06 -2.99 4.58
N SER A 66 21.13 -1.68 4.90
CA SER A 66 22.18 -1.13 5.78
C SER A 66 21.92 -1.29 7.29
N ARG A 67 20.76 -1.83 7.70
CA ARG A 67 20.41 -1.92 9.14
C ARG A 67 21.00 -3.15 9.81
N THR A 68 21.36 -3.02 11.08
CA THR A 68 21.72 -4.17 11.92
C THR A 68 20.47 -4.95 12.36
N VAL A 69 20.69 -6.13 12.95
CA VAL A 69 19.61 -6.96 13.52
C VAL A 69 18.97 -6.24 14.72
N GLU A 70 19.77 -5.53 15.51
CA GLU A 70 19.37 -4.78 16.69
C GLU A 70 18.42 -3.63 16.32
N GLU A 71 18.83 -2.77 15.36
CA GLU A 71 17.98 -1.68 14.84
C GLU A 71 16.65 -2.20 14.27
N SER A 72 16.71 -3.36 13.60
CA SER A 72 15.52 -4.00 13.03
C SER A 72 14.58 -4.55 14.13
N LEU A 73 15.12 -5.05 15.24
CA LEU A 73 14.36 -5.47 16.42
C LEU A 73 13.76 -4.27 17.18
N GLU A 74 14.49 -3.16 17.30
CA GLU A 74 13.99 -1.91 17.88
C GLU A 74 12.79 -1.39 17.08
N LYS A 75 12.92 -1.32 15.75
CA LYS A 75 11.81 -0.97 14.85
C LYS A 75 10.59 -1.88 15.03
N ILE A 76 10.77 -3.19 15.17
CA ILE A 76 9.66 -4.11 15.49
C ILE A 76 9.02 -3.79 16.85
N ASN A 77 9.80 -3.43 17.88
CA ASN A 77 9.26 -3.04 19.17
C ASN A 77 8.44 -1.73 19.11
N GLU A 78 8.80 -0.79 18.25
CA GLU A 78 8.01 0.42 17.98
C GLU A 78 6.70 0.08 17.26
N ILE A 79 6.76 -0.67 16.16
CA ILE A 79 5.59 -1.18 15.42
C ILE A 79 4.63 -1.90 16.38
N ARG A 80 5.17 -2.75 17.27
CA ARG A 80 4.43 -3.51 18.28
C ARG A 80 3.70 -2.62 19.27
N LYS A 81 4.34 -1.55 19.75
CA LYS A 81 3.74 -0.54 20.65
C LYS A 81 2.66 0.26 19.93
N ALA A 82 2.97 0.83 18.77
CA ALA A 82 2.07 1.68 17.99
C ALA A 82 0.77 0.94 17.61
N ASN A 83 0.89 -0.29 17.12
CA ASN A 83 -0.23 -1.12 16.65
C ASN A 83 -0.84 -2.01 17.74
N LYS A 84 -0.41 -1.88 19.01
CA LYS A 84 -0.88 -2.66 20.17
C LYS A 84 -0.86 -4.18 19.92
N ILE A 85 0.24 -4.69 19.34
CA ILE A 85 0.35 -6.09 18.91
C ILE A 85 0.82 -6.97 20.07
N GLY A 86 -0.04 -7.92 20.49
CA GLY A 86 0.27 -8.85 21.57
C GLY A 86 1.48 -9.76 21.31
N GLY A 87 2.24 -10.09 22.36
CA GLY A 87 3.51 -10.83 22.30
C GLY A 87 3.50 -12.20 21.61
N LYS A 88 2.31 -12.79 21.40
CA LYS A 88 2.10 -14.08 20.72
C LYS A 88 2.08 -14.00 19.19
N ARG A 89 2.17 -12.80 18.59
CA ARG A 89 2.19 -12.60 17.13
C ARG A 89 3.61 -12.36 16.63
N ASN A 90 3.92 -12.94 15.48
CA ASN A 90 5.11 -12.59 14.70
C ASN A 90 4.85 -11.26 13.99
N ILE A 91 5.88 -10.43 13.93
CA ILE A 91 5.91 -9.18 13.15
C ILE A 91 7.06 -9.32 12.16
N ALA A 92 6.85 -8.86 10.94
CA ALA A 92 7.88 -8.73 9.93
C ALA A 92 7.71 -7.38 9.23
N PHE A 93 8.74 -6.89 8.56
CA PHE A 93 8.64 -5.74 7.66
C PHE A 93 9.48 -6.00 6.41
N ALA A 94 9.02 -5.51 5.27
CA ALA A 94 9.85 -5.37 4.08
C ALA A 94 10.00 -3.89 3.74
N GLU A 95 11.23 -3.48 3.52
CA GLU A 95 11.56 -2.22 2.86
C GLU A 95 12.07 -2.53 1.46
N TYR A 96 11.60 -1.78 0.49
CA TYR A 96 11.90 -2.04 -0.91
C TYR A 96 12.20 -0.76 -1.67
N GLU A 97 13.08 -0.88 -2.66
CA GLU A 97 13.44 0.15 -3.63
C GLU A 97 13.35 -0.53 -4.98
N ILE A 98 12.24 -0.30 -5.68
CA ILE A 98 11.91 -1.01 -6.91
C ILE A 98 11.51 0.03 -7.96
N ASN A 99 12.12 -0.06 -9.14
CA ASN A 99 11.98 0.92 -10.22
C ASN A 99 12.23 2.38 -9.75
N GLY A 100 13.15 2.58 -8.79
CA GLY A 100 13.46 3.89 -8.20
C GLY A 100 12.41 4.42 -7.21
N SER A 101 11.36 3.66 -6.88
CA SER A 101 10.39 4.00 -5.85
C SER A 101 10.69 3.24 -4.55
N THR A 102 10.81 3.95 -3.43
CA THR A 102 10.98 3.35 -2.11
C THR A 102 9.65 3.17 -1.38
N GLY A 103 9.56 2.15 -0.52
CA GLY A 103 8.40 1.92 0.32
C GLY A 103 8.64 0.90 1.43
N GLU A 104 7.63 0.75 2.30
CA GLU A 104 7.60 -0.19 3.42
C GLU A 104 6.25 -0.91 3.49
N ILE A 105 6.27 -2.21 3.77
CA ILE A 105 5.10 -3.04 4.09
C ILE A 105 5.37 -3.78 5.41
N ILE A 106 4.47 -3.62 6.40
CA ILE A 106 4.57 -4.26 7.71
C ILE A 106 3.65 -5.48 7.77
N GLY A 107 4.18 -6.68 8.00
CA GLY A 107 3.40 -7.90 8.19
C GLY A 107 3.14 -8.20 9.66
N VAL A 108 1.92 -8.65 9.98
CA VAL A 108 1.58 -9.20 11.30
C VAL A 108 0.84 -10.51 11.14
N SER A 109 1.29 -11.55 11.86
CA SER A 109 0.75 -12.90 11.67
C SER A 109 -0.67 -13.09 12.21
N GLY A 110 -1.45 -13.92 11.52
CA GLY A 110 -2.85 -14.23 11.82
C GLY A 110 -3.87 -13.43 11.01
N LYS A 111 -5.15 -13.72 11.27
CA LYS A 111 -6.33 -13.20 10.53
C LYS A 111 -6.76 -11.77 10.89
N ALA A 112 -6.08 -11.11 11.82
CA ALA A 112 -6.51 -9.81 12.32
C ALA A 112 -5.97 -8.70 11.42
N GLU A 113 -6.87 -8.03 10.71
CA GLU A 113 -6.59 -6.82 9.94
C GLU A 113 -6.22 -5.66 10.85
N ARG A 114 -5.21 -4.86 10.47
CA ARG A 114 -4.80 -3.64 11.17
C ARG A 114 -4.37 -2.60 10.14
N ALA A 115 -4.79 -1.36 10.33
CA ALA A 115 -4.38 -0.24 9.48
C ALA A 115 -2.84 -0.09 9.49
N GLY A 116 -2.24 0.16 8.33
CA GLY A 116 -0.78 0.24 8.19
C GLY A 116 -0.04 -1.10 8.27
N THR A 117 -0.75 -2.23 8.16
CA THR A 117 -0.13 -3.56 8.04
C THR A 117 -0.72 -4.34 6.87
N ALA A 118 0.06 -5.26 6.31
CA ALA A 118 -0.35 -6.10 5.21
C ALA A 118 -1.60 -6.91 5.57
N GLY A 119 -2.57 -6.89 4.68
CA GLY A 119 -3.86 -7.59 4.86
C GLY A 119 -3.76 -9.09 4.55
N VAL A 120 -4.81 -9.85 4.85
CA VAL A 120 -4.94 -11.21 4.27
C VAL A 120 -5.26 -11.06 2.77
N PRO A 121 -4.44 -11.60 1.86
CA PRO A 121 -4.64 -11.43 0.42
C PRO A 121 -5.92 -12.12 -0.06
N ASN A 122 -6.78 -11.38 -0.79
CA ASN A 122 -8.02 -11.89 -1.39
C ASN A 122 -7.76 -12.88 -2.54
N GLN A 123 -6.66 -12.68 -3.26
CA GLN A 123 -6.16 -13.59 -4.30
C GLN A 123 -4.70 -13.89 -3.95
N ARG A 124 -4.37 -15.17 -3.76
CA ARG A 124 -2.99 -15.59 -3.50
C ARG A 124 -2.25 -15.89 -4.80
N LYS A 125 -1.04 -15.35 -4.92
CA LYS A 125 -0.09 -15.64 -5.98
C LYS A 125 0.88 -16.76 -5.61
N PHE A 126 1.07 -17.03 -4.31
CA PHE A 126 2.04 -17.99 -3.82
C PHE A 126 1.42 -19.16 -3.06
N GLU A 127 2.03 -20.33 -3.23
CA GLU A 127 1.67 -21.54 -2.52
C GLU A 127 2.45 -21.68 -1.21
N THR A 128 1.73 -22.00 -0.13
CA THR A 128 2.31 -22.32 1.18
C THR A 128 2.03 -23.78 1.53
N ILE A 129 3.03 -24.52 1.98
CA ILE A 129 2.78 -25.83 2.61
C ILE A 129 2.00 -25.64 3.93
N THR A 130 1.03 -26.52 4.17
CA THR A 130 0.42 -26.68 5.49
C THR A 130 1.34 -27.56 6.33
N THR A 131 1.76 -27.10 7.50
CA THR A 131 2.58 -27.94 8.39
C THR A 131 1.76 -29.09 9.01
N PRO A 132 2.37 -30.23 9.38
CA PRO A 132 1.67 -31.39 9.93
C PRO A 132 0.73 -31.08 11.10
N ASP A 133 1.03 -30.04 11.88
CA ASP A 133 0.21 -29.53 12.99
C ASP A 133 -1.14 -28.89 12.56
N GLY A 134 -1.53 -28.99 11.28
CA GLY A 134 -2.76 -28.40 10.74
C GLY A 134 -2.79 -26.87 10.66
N ASN A 135 -1.69 -26.20 11.06
CA ASN A 135 -1.60 -24.73 11.02
C ASN A 135 -1.35 -24.23 9.59
N PRO A 136 -2.29 -23.51 8.96
CA PRO A 136 -2.11 -22.96 7.62
C PRO A 136 -1.14 -21.76 7.68
N ARG A 137 0.01 -21.89 7.02
CA ARG A 137 1.06 -20.87 6.97
C ARG A 137 0.74 -19.66 6.07
N THR A 138 -0.45 -19.68 5.48
CA THR A 138 -1.06 -18.58 4.69
C THR A 138 -1.28 -17.30 5.48
N LEU A 139 -1.13 -17.35 6.81
CA LEU A 139 -1.31 -16.23 7.73
C LEU A 139 0.01 -15.79 8.39
N ASP A 140 1.15 -16.32 7.96
CA ASP A 140 2.47 -15.89 8.43
C ASP A 140 2.75 -14.47 7.90
N ALA A 141 3.47 -13.66 8.67
CA ALA A 141 3.63 -12.21 8.40
C ALA A 141 4.37 -11.98 7.07
N GLU A 142 5.38 -12.80 6.84
CA GLU A 142 6.26 -12.85 5.68
C GLU A 142 5.48 -13.16 4.39
N VAL A 143 4.52 -14.08 4.46
CA VAL A 143 3.67 -14.44 3.31
C VAL A 143 2.77 -13.28 2.93
N LYS A 144 2.14 -12.63 3.92
CA LYS A 144 1.27 -11.46 3.68
C LYS A 144 2.03 -10.30 3.05
N ILE A 145 3.25 -10.02 3.50
CA ILE A 145 4.13 -9.00 2.92
C ILE A 145 4.45 -9.31 1.45
N LEU A 146 4.89 -10.54 1.15
CA LEU A 146 5.30 -10.93 -0.21
C LEU A 146 4.13 -10.96 -1.19
N GLU A 147 2.96 -11.42 -0.74
CA GLU A 147 1.70 -11.37 -1.51
C GLU A 147 1.28 -9.93 -1.82
N GLU A 148 1.33 -9.03 -0.83
CA GLU A 148 0.99 -7.62 -1.03
C GLU A 148 1.99 -6.92 -1.97
N LEU A 149 3.29 -7.14 -1.77
CA LEU A 149 4.32 -6.61 -2.66
C LEU A 149 4.15 -7.15 -4.09
N ALA A 150 3.99 -8.47 -4.25
CA ALA A 150 3.74 -9.08 -5.55
C ALA A 150 2.44 -8.59 -6.21
N SER A 151 1.43 -8.15 -5.46
CA SER A 151 0.21 -7.55 -6.00
C SER A 151 0.45 -6.18 -6.66
N GLN A 152 1.48 -5.45 -6.21
CA GLN A 152 1.83 -4.10 -6.68
C GLN A 152 2.89 -4.11 -7.79
N LEU A 153 3.63 -5.21 -7.96
CA LEU A 153 4.74 -5.32 -8.92
C LEU A 153 4.34 -5.88 -10.28
N SER A 154 5.00 -5.36 -11.33
CA SER A 154 5.03 -5.95 -12.67
C SER A 154 6.16 -6.99 -12.77
N SER A 155 6.01 -7.99 -13.66
CA SER A 155 7.01 -9.07 -13.83
C SER A 155 8.41 -8.57 -14.21
N ASN A 156 8.49 -7.39 -14.84
CA ASN A 156 9.73 -6.77 -15.29
C ASN A 156 10.34 -5.82 -14.23
N ALA A 157 9.73 -5.70 -13.04
CA ALA A 157 10.22 -4.84 -11.98
C ALA A 157 11.64 -5.24 -11.53
N SER A 158 12.48 -4.24 -11.25
CA SER A 158 13.86 -4.43 -10.81
C SER A 158 14.18 -3.58 -9.59
N GLY A 159 15.03 -4.09 -8.70
CA GLY A 159 15.37 -3.39 -7.46
C GLY A 159 15.82 -4.30 -6.32
N LYS A 160 15.69 -3.79 -5.09
CA LYS A 160 16.05 -4.49 -3.85
C LYS A 160 14.88 -4.54 -2.89
N VAL A 161 14.78 -5.63 -2.12
CA VAL A 161 13.85 -5.82 -1.01
C VAL A 161 14.63 -6.35 0.18
N HIS A 162 14.60 -5.64 1.30
CA HIS A 162 15.09 -6.12 2.59
C HIS A 162 13.90 -6.57 3.44
N LEU A 163 13.74 -7.90 3.58
CA LEU A 163 12.68 -8.53 4.37
C LEU A 163 13.25 -8.99 5.72
N PHE A 164 12.82 -8.34 6.80
CA PHE A 164 13.17 -8.68 8.18
C PHE A 164 11.97 -9.33 8.90
N SER A 165 12.21 -10.39 9.68
CA SER A 165 11.20 -11.04 10.54
C SER A 165 11.66 -11.11 11.99
N GLU A 166 10.78 -10.88 12.96
CA GLU A 166 11.10 -10.99 14.41
C GLU A 166 11.56 -12.41 14.79
N LEU A 167 11.10 -13.41 14.04
CA LEU A 167 11.42 -14.82 14.24
C LEU A 167 12.11 -15.40 13.00
N PRO A 168 12.90 -16.49 13.15
CA PRO A 168 13.49 -17.19 12.01
C PRO A 168 12.46 -17.65 10.99
N PHE A 169 12.78 -17.47 9.70
CA PHE A 169 11.90 -17.83 8.59
C PHE A 169 11.53 -19.31 8.63
N CYS A 170 10.23 -19.58 8.48
CA CYS A 170 9.71 -20.93 8.40
C CYS A 170 9.97 -21.58 7.03
N GLN A 171 9.96 -22.92 6.94
CA GLN A 171 10.21 -23.62 5.65
C GLN A 171 9.23 -23.22 4.54
N SER A 172 7.95 -23.03 4.86
CA SER A 172 6.96 -22.49 3.91
C SER A 172 7.25 -21.04 3.52
N CYS A 173 7.75 -20.23 4.46
CA CYS A 173 8.12 -18.82 4.25
C CYS A 173 9.27 -18.75 3.21
N LEU A 174 10.28 -19.61 3.37
CA LEU A 174 11.39 -19.77 2.42
C LEU A 174 10.91 -20.27 1.05
N GLY A 175 9.90 -21.14 1.02
CA GLY A 175 9.25 -21.58 -0.23
C GLY A 175 8.55 -20.44 -0.98
N VAL A 176 7.87 -19.54 -0.27
CA VAL A 176 7.25 -18.34 -0.86
C VAL A 176 8.31 -17.34 -1.34
N ILE A 177 9.40 -17.15 -0.59
CA ILE A 177 10.54 -16.29 -1.02
C ILE A 177 11.16 -16.82 -2.32
N LYS A 178 11.24 -18.14 -2.53
CA LYS A 178 11.71 -18.72 -3.80
C LYS A 178 10.76 -18.41 -4.96
N GLN A 179 9.46 -18.67 -4.79
CA GLN A 179 8.44 -18.36 -5.80
C GLN A 179 8.43 -16.87 -6.17
N PHE A 180 8.60 -15.97 -5.19
CA PHE A 180 8.73 -14.54 -5.44
C PHE A 180 9.97 -14.21 -6.30
N LYS A 181 11.13 -14.80 -5.99
CA LYS A 181 12.36 -14.62 -6.80
C LYS A 181 12.24 -15.19 -8.21
N GLU A 182 11.50 -16.28 -8.38
CA GLU A 182 11.20 -16.86 -9.70
C GLU A 182 10.25 -15.96 -10.52
N GLN A 183 9.27 -15.32 -9.88
CA GLN A 183 8.34 -14.38 -10.52
C GLN A 183 8.97 -13.01 -10.83
N PHE A 184 9.91 -12.55 -10.01
CA PHE A 184 10.58 -11.25 -10.13
C PHE A 184 12.11 -11.41 -10.12
N PRO A 185 12.73 -11.99 -11.17
CA PRO A 185 14.15 -12.36 -11.17
C PRO A 185 15.10 -11.16 -11.09
N ASN A 186 14.63 -9.95 -11.43
CA ASN A 186 15.42 -8.71 -11.33
C ASN A 186 15.29 -8.02 -9.96
N VAL A 187 14.57 -8.62 -8.99
CA VAL A 187 14.40 -8.10 -7.63
C VAL A 187 15.26 -8.90 -6.65
N GLU A 188 16.28 -8.24 -6.10
CA GLU A 188 17.15 -8.83 -5.09
C GLU A 188 16.46 -8.82 -3.72
N VAL A 189 15.97 -10.00 -3.27
CA VAL A 189 15.43 -10.15 -1.91
C VAL A 189 16.53 -10.59 -0.94
N ILE A 190 16.94 -9.63 -0.10
CA ILE A 190 17.80 -9.79 1.07
C ILE A 190 16.91 -10.17 2.25
N ILE A 191 17.30 -11.20 3.01
CA ILE A 191 16.53 -11.69 4.15
C ILE A 191 17.36 -11.66 5.44
N SER A 192 16.71 -11.30 6.54
CA SER A 192 17.33 -11.15 7.86
C SER A 192 16.27 -11.45 8.93
N HIS A 193 16.68 -11.91 10.11
CA HIS A 193 15.73 -12.27 11.16
C HIS A 193 16.25 -12.06 12.57
N GLY A 194 15.33 -11.90 13.51
CA GLY A 194 15.59 -11.90 14.94
C GLY A 194 16.01 -13.29 15.48
N PRO A 195 16.49 -13.36 16.73
CA PRO A 195 16.91 -14.60 17.35
C PRO A 195 15.76 -15.60 17.48
N SER A 196 16.07 -16.90 17.43
CA SER A 196 15.11 -17.94 17.80
C SER A 196 14.72 -17.79 19.28
N LYS A 197 13.44 -17.53 19.54
CA LYS A 197 12.91 -17.64 20.90
C LYS A 197 12.93 -19.10 21.31
N SER A 198 13.72 -19.44 22.33
CA SER A 198 13.56 -20.70 23.05
C SER A 198 12.12 -20.75 23.58
N ARG A 199 11.43 -21.85 23.29
CA ARG A 199 10.03 -22.08 23.68
C ARG A 199 9.98 -22.87 24.98
#